data_AF-T0MG85-F1
#
_entry.id   AF-T0MG85-F1
#
_cell.length_a   1.000
_cell.length_b   1.000
_cell.length_c   1.000
_cell.angle_alpha   90.00
_cell.angle_beta   90.00
_cell.angle_gamma   90.00
#
_symmetry.space_group_name_H-M   'P 1'
#
loop_
_entity.id
_entity.type
_entity.pdbx_description
1 polymer ?
#
loop_
_entity_poly.entity_id
_entity_poly.type
_entity_poly.pdbx_seq_one_letter_code
_entity_poly.pdbx_strand_id
1 'polypeptide(L)'
;MIHFPIRTSYIGQILNNYLVGKIKMDPYSQHLLFTADRYNFMLNKKFDDKCIYLIDRYSWSGITATVSKGVDLDWCILTEDKLPKPDLTIFLDCDVELCAKRHGWGDEVLENVETQIKIRDVFKQMENYVDNVITLDTSQNQNVICDKVFKEIKNLICGVNKRLEN
;
A
#
# COMPACT_ATOMS: atom_id res chain seq x y z
N MET A 1 -1.26 9.56 -11.31
CA MET A 1 -1.20 8.83 -10.02
C MET A 1 -2.19 7.69 -10.10
N ILE A 2 -1.77 6.48 -9.74
CA ILE A 2 -2.64 5.29 -9.66
C ILE A 2 -2.95 5.08 -8.18
N HIS A 3 -4.18 4.74 -7.83
CA HIS A 3 -4.57 4.52 -6.43
C HIS A 3 -5.29 3.18 -6.31
N PHE A 4 -4.85 2.32 -5.38
CA PHE A 4 -5.50 1.04 -5.11
C PHE A 4 -6.33 1.10 -3.81
N PRO A 5 -7.53 0.48 -3.77
CA PRO A 5 -8.17 -0.28 -4.86
C PRO A 5 -8.72 0.62 -5.97
N ILE A 6 -8.85 0.08 -7.18
CA ILE A 6 -9.45 0.75 -8.34
C ILE A 6 -10.98 0.75 -8.17
N ARG A 7 -11.51 1.62 -7.31
CA ARG A 7 -12.94 1.65 -6.93
C ARG A 7 -13.94 1.76 -8.08
N THR A 8 -13.51 2.17 -9.27
CA THR A 8 -14.33 2.25 -10.48
C THR A 8 -14.48 0.90 -11.20
N SER A 9 -13.58 -0.06 -10.96
CA SER A 9 -13.66 -1.41 -11.52
C SER A 9 -14.78 -2.22 -10.86
N TYR A 10 -15.25 -3.31 -11.50
CA TYR A 10 -16.26 -4.19 -10.88
C TYR A 10 -15.77 -4.78 -9.56
N ILE A 11 -14.51 -5.20 -9.49
CA ILE A 11 -13.88 -5.71 -8.25
C ILE A 11 -13.77 -4.59 -7.22
N GLY A 12 -13.33 -3.41 -7.65
CA GLY A 12 -13.21 -2.23 -6.80
C GLY A 12 -14.52 -1.74 -6.22
N GLN A 13 -15.65 -1.91 -6.93
CA GLN A 13 -16.98 -1.60 -6.39
C GLN A 13 -17.38 -2.57 -5.26
N ILE A 14 -17.04 -3.85 -5.40
CA ILE A 14 -17.24 -4.85 -4.32
C ILE A 14 -16.37 -4.48 -3.11
N LEU A 15 -15.08 -4.19 -3.34
CA LEU A 15 -14.16 -3.74 -2.30
C LEU A 15 -14.63 -2.45 -1.62
N ASN A 16 -15.17 -1.50 -2.38
CA ASN A 16 -15.73 -0.27 -1.83
C ASN A 16 -16.92 -0.56 -0.91
N ASN A 17 -17.83 -1.45 -1.31
CA ASN A 17 -18.96 -1.85 -0.46
C ASN A 17 -18.48 -2.53 0.84
N TYR A 18 -17.37 -3.28 0.78
CA TYR A 18 -16.74 -3.84 1.98
C TYR A 18 -16.14 -2.73 2.86
N LEU A 19 -15.34 -1.83 2.27
CA LEU A 19 -14.63 -0.77 2.98
C LEU A 19 -15.59 0.16 3.73
N VAL A 20 -16.72 0.53 3.12
CA VAL A 20 -17.76 1.37 3.76
C VAL A 20 -18.75 0.57 4.61
N GLY A 21 -18.47 -0.71 4.88
CA GLY A 21 -19.24 -1.55 5.81
C GLY A 21 -20.60 -2.03 5.32
N LYS A 22 -20.94 -1.87 4.02
CA LYS A 22 -22.21 -2.36 3.45
C LYS A 22 -22.27 -3.88 3.32
N ILE A 23 -21.11 -4.53 3.16
CA ILE A 23 -21.02 -5.99 3.12
C ILE A 23 -19.94 -6.47 4.09
N LYS A 24 -20.14 -7.67 4.64
CA LYS A 24 -19.12 -8.37 5.42
C LYS A 24 -18.34 -9.32 4.52
N MET A 25 -17.07 -9.51 4.86
CA MET A 25 -16.18 -10.39 4.12
C MET A 25 -15.15 -10.95 5.09
N ASP A 26 -14.83 -12.24 4.95
CA ASP A 26 -13.77 -12.85 5.75
C ASP A 26 -12.39 -12.34 5.27
N PRO A 27 -11.36 -12.44 6.13
CA PRO A 27 -10.04 -11.92 5.81
C PRO A 27 -9.35 -12.54 4.57
N TYR A 28 -9.67 -13.78 4.20
CA TYR A 28 -9.08 -14.42 3.02
C TYR A 28 -9.77 -13.91 1.75
N SER A 29 -11.10 -13.88 1.73
CA SER A 29 -11.87 -13.38 0.58
C SER A 29 -11.55 -11.91 0.27
N GLN A 30 -11.46 -11.05 1.29
CA GLN A 30 -11.13 -9.64 1.08
C GLN A 30 -9.73 -9.51 0.45
N HIS A 31 -8.77 -10.30 0.92
CA HIS A 31 -7.38 -10.22 0.51
C HIS A 31 -7.24 -10.64 -0.94
N LEU A 32 -7.85 -11.76 -1.30
CA LEU A 32 -7.90 -12.23 -2.68
C LEU A 32 -8.58 -11.23 -3.62
N LEU A 33 -9.61 -10.50 -3.18
CA LEU A 33 -10.23 -9.45 -4.00
C LEU A 33 -9.34 -8.22 -4.16
N PHE A 34 -8.65 -7.77 -3.10
CA PHE A 34 -7.64 -6.70 -3.23
C PHE A 34 -6.51 -7.09 -4.17
N THR A 35 -6.04 -8.34 -4.08
CA THR A 35 -5.01 -8.89 -4.96
C THR A 35 -5.52 -9.04 -6.39
N ALA A 36 -6.74 -9.52 -6.59
CA ALA A 36 -7.38 -9.61 -7.90
C ALA A 36 -7.57 -8.23 -8.56
N ASP A 37 -7.92 -7.19 -7.79
CA ASP A 37 -8.01 -5.82 -8.31
C ASP A 37 -6.67 -5.32 -8.86
N ARG A 38 -5.57 -5.60 -8.16
CA ARG A 38 -4.20 -5.31 -8.64
C ARG A 38 -3.86 -6.09 -9.90
N TYR A 39 -4.04 -7.41 -9.91
CA TYR A 39 -3.76 -8.23 -11.10
C TYR A 39 -4.60 -7.79 -12.30
N ASN A 40 -5.89 -7.52 -12.10
CA ASN A 40 -6.79 -7.09 -13.17
C ASN A 40 -6.41 -5.71 -13.72
N PHE A 41 -5.96 -4.79 -12.87
CA PHE A 41 -5.39 -3.53 -13.33
C PHE A 41 -4.10 -3.74 -14.13
N MET A 42 -3.19 -4.56 -13.62
CA MET A 42 -1.89 -4.81 -14.27
C MET A 42 -2.02 -5.55 -15.61
N LEU A 43 -3.01 -6.43 -15.77
CA LEU A 43 -3.30 -7.10 -17.04
C LEU A 43 -3.50 -6.11 -18.19
N ASN A 44 -4.12 -4.96 -17.91
CA ASN A 44 -4.47 -3.96 -18.91
C ASN A 44 -3.49 -2.77 -18.95
N LYS A 45 -2.61 -2.66 -17.94
CA LYS A 45 -1.73 -1.51 -17.80
C LYS A 45 -0.44 -1.71 -18.59
N LYS A 46 -0.22 -0.82 -19.57
CA LYS A 46 1.07 -0.66 -20.23
C LYS A 46 1.89 0.41 -19.50
N PHE A 47 3.09 0.03 -19.07
CA PHE A 47 4.09 0.92 -18.49
C PHE A 47 5.07 1.35 -19.58
N ASP A 48 5.40 2.64 -19.60
CA ASP A 48 6.43 3.23 -20.44
C ASP A 48 7.69 3.45 -19.59
N ASP A 49 8.82 2.87 -20.02
CA ASP A 49 10.11 2.93 -19.30
C ASP A 49 10.66 4.36 -19.18
N LYS A 50 10.11 5.32 -19.93
CA LYS A 50 10.45 6.75 -19.86
C LYS A 50 9.58 7.53 -18.87
N CYS A 51 8.59 6.89 -18.26
CA CYS A 51 7.64 7.51 -17.34
C CYS A 51 7.84 7.02 -15.90
N ILE A 52 7.53 7.89 -14.94
CA ILE A 52 7.47 7.53 -13.52
C ILE A 52 6.01 7.36 -13.14
N TYR A 53 5.68 6.22 -12.54
CA TYR A 53 4.34 5.92 -12.06
C TYR A 53 4.28 6.04 -10.55
N LEU A 54 3.63 7.09 -10.07
CA LEU A 54 3.30 7.23 -8.64
C LEU A 54 2.06 6.39 -8.34
N ILE A 55 2.23 5.39 -7.48
CA ILE A 55 1.19 4.47 -7.04
C ILE A 55 0.93 4.71 -5.56
N ASP A 56 -0.27 5.16 -5.24
CA ASP A 56 -0.77 5.30 -3.88
C ASP A 56 -1.43 3.98 -3.44
N ARG A 57 -0.83 3.37 -2.42
CA ARG A 57 -1.07 1.99 -1.96
C ARG A 57 -0.72 0.93 -3.01
N TYR A 58 -0.28 -0.23 -2.53
CA TYR A 58 0.00 -1.39 -3.37
C TYR A 58 -0.08 -2.68 -2.54
N SER A 59 0.68 -3.71 -2.89
CA SER A 59 0.67 -5.02 -2.22
C SER A 59 0.75 -4.96 -0.70
N TRP A 60 1.72 -4.19 -0.16
CA TRP A 60 1.91 -4.11 1.29
C TRP A 60 0.75 -3.47 2.06
N SER A 61 -0.08 -2.65 1.41
CA SER A 61 -1.33 -2.18 2.02
C SER A 61 -2.34 -3.32 2.20
N GLY A 62 -2.42 -4.25 1.25
CA GLY A 62 -3.30 -5.42 1.34
C GLY A 62 -2.78 -6.47 2.32
N ILE A 63 -1.48 -6.77 2.24
CA ILE A 63 -0.78 -7.74 3.11
C ILE A 63 -0.93 -7.32 4.58
N THR A 64 -0.52 -6.10 4.94
CA THR A 64 -0.52 -5.65 6.35
C THR A 64 -1.93 -5.58 6.95
N ALA A 65 -2.91 -5.11 6.17
CA ALA A 65 -4.32 -5.07 6.57
C ALA A 65 -4.95 -6.45 6.78
N THR A 66 -4.39 -7.47 6.13
CA THR A 66 -4.88 -8.86 6.22
C THR A 66 -4.17 -9.61 7.36
N VAL A 67 -2.85 -9.45 7.47
CA VAL A 67 -2.05 -10.03 8.56
C VAL A 67 -2.47 -9.46 9.91
N SER A 68 -2.84 -8.17 9.99
CA SER A 68 -3.37 -7.57 11.23
C SER A 68 -4.67 -8.22 11.73
N LYS A 69 -5.35 -9.00 10.87
CA LYS A 69 -6.55 -9.79 11.18
C LYS A 69 -6.24 -11.27 11.48
N GLY A 70 -4.97 -11.64 11.62
CA GLY A 70 -4.53 -12.98 12.02
C GLY A 70 -4.30 -13.97 10.89
N VAL A 71 -4.25 -13.50 9.63
CA VAL A 71 -3.87 -14.35 8.49
C VAL A 71 -2.35 -14.45 8.40
N ASP A 72 -1.87 -15.62 7.95
CA ASP A 72 -0.45 -15.90 7.75
C ASP A 72 0.23 -14.93 6.76
N LEU A 73 1.42 -14.46 7.12
CA LEU A 73 2.18 -13.48 6.33
C LEU A 73 2.68 -14.09 5.02
N ASP A 74 3.23 -15.30 5.06
CA ASP A 74 3.80 -15.96 3.88
C ASP A 74 2.71 -16.24 2.85
N TRP A 75 1.53 -16.65 3.30
CA TRP A 75 0.36 -16.79 2.44
C TRP A 75 -0.02 -15.46 1.77
N CYS A 76 -0.06 -14.36 2.52
CA CYS A 76 -0.37 -13.05 1.97
C CYS A 76 0.68 -12.55 0.97
N ILE A 77 1.96 -12.86 1.18
CA ILE A 77 3.04 -12.50 0.24
C ILE A 77 2.93 -13.36 -1.03
N LEU A 78 2.68 -14.67 -0.88
CA LEU A 78 2.62 -15.61 -1.98
C LEU A 78 1.49 -15.29 -2.98
N THR A 79 0.35 -14.79 -2.52
CA THR A 79 -0.75 -14.40 -3.42
C THR A 79 -0.39 -13.22 -4.33
N GLU A 80 0.61 -12.42 -3.95
CA GLU A 80 1.02 -11.20 -4.65
C GLU A 80 2.33 -11.34 -5.43
N ASP A 81 2.98 -12.51 -5.39
CA ASP A 81 4.38 -12.69 -5.81
C ASP A 81 4.65 -12.44 -7.31
N LYS A 82 3.62 -12.50 -8.17
CA LYS A 82 3.73 -12.26 -9.63
C LYS A 82 3.37 -10.83 -10.02
N LEU A 83 2.99 -9.97 -9.09
CA LEU A 83 2.77 -8.56 -9.40
C LEU A 83 4.10 -7.84 -9.66
N PRO A 84 4.14 -6.85 -10.56
CA PRO A 84 5.33 -6.02 -10.77
C PRO A 84 5.80 -5.39 -9.45
N LYS A 85 7.09 -5.52 -9.14
CA LYS A 85 7.68 -4.95 -7.92
C LYS A 85 7.94 -3.46 -8.12
N PRO A 86 7.58 -2.59 -7.16
CA PRO A 86 7.93 -1.17 -7.25
C PRO A 86 9.44 -0.96 -7.15
N ASP A 87 10.02 -0.14 -8.03
CA ASP A 87 11.44 0.23 -7.94
C ASP A 87 11.79 0.94 -6.63
N LEU A 88 10.84 1.63 -6.02
CA LEU A 88 10.96 2.30 -4.72
C LEU A 88 9.62 2.22 -3.99
N THR A 89 9.66 1.79 -2.73
CA THR A 89 8.52 1.82 -1.81
C THR A 89 8.75 2.90 -0.76
N ILE A 90 7.76 3.76 -0.54
CA ILE A 90 7.82 4.84 0.45
C ILE A 90 6.78 4.57 1.51
N PHE A 91 7.22 4.25 2.72
CA PHE A 91 6.34 4.12 3.88
C PHE A 91 6.31 5.44 4.64
N LEU A 92 5.12 6.06 4.69
CA LEU A 92 4.89 7.27 5.46
C LEU A 92 4.41 6.86 6.87
N ASP A 93 5.35 6.77 7.81
CA ASP A 93 5.04 6.37 9.19
C ASP A 93 4.33 7.52 9.91
N CYS A 94 3.07 7.29 10.30
CA CYS A 94 2.28 8.25 11.07
C CYS A 94 1.93 7.72 12.45
N ASP A 95 1.89 8.65 13.41
CA ASP A 95 1.25 8.39 14.68
C ASP A 95 -0.26 8.17 14.47
N VAL A 96 -0.74 7.02 14.94
CA VAL A 96 -2.12 6.59 14.72
C VAL A 96 -3.11 7.54 15.39
N GLU A 97 -2.78 8.08 16.57
CA GLU A 97 -3.63 9.02 17.30
C GLU A 97 -3.74 10.38 16.61
N LEU A 98 -2.65 10.83 15.97
CA LEU A 98 -2.70 12.02 15.11
C LEU A 98 -3.50 11.76 13.83
N CYS A 99 -3.32 10.59 13.22
CA CYS A 99 -4.07 10.16 12.04
C CYS A 99 -5.58 10.08 12.35
N ALA A 100 -5.98 9.63 13.54
CA ALA A 100 -7.36 9.55 13.99
C ALA A 100 -8.09 10.90 14.18
N LYS A 101 -7.35 12.02 14.25
CA LYS A 101 -7.92 13.37 14.36
C LYS A 101 -8.24 14.00 13.01
N ARG A 102 -7.89 13.36 11.91
CA ARG A 102 -8.10 13.88 10.55
C ARG A 102 -9.57 13.75 10.15
N HIS A 103 -10.02 14.68 9.31
CA HIS A 103 -11.38 14.63 8.76
C HIS A 103 -11.59 13.35 7.95
N GLY A 104 -12.75 12.72 8.10
CA GLY A 104 -13.11 11.47 7.41
C GLY A 104 -12.65 10.19 8.12
N TRP A 105 -12.01 10.27 9.28
CA TRP A 105 -11.65 9.07 10.05
C TRP A 105 -12.89 8.37 10.62
N GLY A 106 -13.00 7.08 10.34
CA GLY A 106 -14.07 6.20 10.83
C GLY A 106 -15.15 5.94 9.79
N ASP A 107 -15.01 6.49 8.58
CA ASP A 107 -15.93 6.26 7.46
C ASP A 107 -15.72 4.85 6.86
N GLU A 108 -14.53 4.27 7.03
CA GLU A 108 -14.20 2.92 6.57
C GLU A 108 -13.90 1.92 7.70
N VAL A 109 -14.15 0.63 7.44
CA VAL A 109 -14.04 -0.47 8.42
C VAL A 109 -12.64 -0.66 9.00
N LEU A 110 -11.60 -0.10 8.36
CA LEU A 110 -10.22 -0.16 8.83
C LEU A 110 -9.81 1.07 9.67
N GLU A 111 -10.65 2.10 9.76
CA GLU A 111 -10.32 3.39 10.37
C GLU A 111 -10.70 3.42 11.86
N ASN A 112 -10.08 2.52 12.62
CA ASN A 112 -10.11 2.56 14.07
C ASN A 112 -8.69 2.37 14.62
N VAL A 113 -8.44 2.97 15.79
CA VAL A 113 -7.11 3.06 16.39
C VAL A 113 -6.49 1.68 16.61
N GLU A 114 -7.25 0.73 17.16
CA GLU A 114 -6.76 -0.62 17.43
C GLU A 114 -6.29 -1.33 16.16
N THR A 115 -7.08 -1.25 15.09
CA THR A 115 -6.75 -1.86 13.79
C THR A 115 -5.52 -1.20 13.18
N GLN A 116 -5.43 0.13 13.23
CA GLN A 116 -4.34 0.88 12.61
C GLN A 116 -3.01 0.71 13.36
N ILE A 117 -3.04 0.53 14.70
CA ILE A 117 -1.85 0.14 15.47
C ILE A 117 -1.32 -1.21 14.98
N LYS A 118 -2.19 -2.23 14.87
CA LYS A 118 -1.79 -3.56 14.37
C LYS A 118 -1.23 -3.48 12.95
N ILE A 119 -1.88 -2.73 12.06
CA ILE A 119 -1.42 -2.51 10.68
C ILE A 119 -0.04 -1.86 10.66
N ARG A 120 0.17 -0.80 11.46
CA ARG A 120 1.45 -0.10 11.56
C ARG A 120 2.56 -1.03 12.06
N ASP A 121 2.27 -1.87 13.04
CA ASP A 121 3.25 -2.83 13.58
C ASP A 121 3.67 -3.89 12.56
N VAL A 122 2.74 -4.35 11.71
CA VAL A 122 3.08 -5.24 10.59
C VAL A 122 3.86 -4.48 9.51
N PHE A 123 3.53 -3.23 9.22
CA PHE A 123 4.29 -2.41 8.26
C PHE A 123 5.75 -2.24 8.66
N LYS A 124 6.06 -2.11 9.95
CA LYS A 124 7.45 -2.03 10.42
C LYS A 124 8.27 -3.28 10.10
N GLN A 125 7.62 -4.43 9.87
CA GLN A 125 8.29 -5.66 9.47
C GLN A 125 8.58 -5.72 7.97
N MET A 126 7.97 -4.83 7.16
CA MET A 126 8.10 -4.79 5.70
C MET A 126 9.55 -4.60 5.24
N GLU A 127 10.38 -3.89 6.00
CA GLU A 127 11.80 -3.64 5.66
C GLU A 127 12.61 -4.94 5.56
N ASN A 128 12.14 -6.04 6.15
CA ASN A 128 12.78 -7.35 6.03
C ASN A 128 12.46 -8.07 4.72
N TYR A 129 11.47 -7.59 3.96
CA TYR A 129 10.92 -8.27 2.78
C TYR A 129 10.93 -7.40 1.51
N VAL A 130 11.29 -6.12 1.63
CA VAL A 130 11.29 -5.16 0.52
C VAL A 130 12.68 -4.57 0.36
N ASP A 131 13.29 -4.79 -0.80
CA ASP A 131 14.67 -4.41 -1.08
C ASP A 131 14.91 -2.89 -1.08
N ASN A 132 13.99 -2.11 -1.67
CA ASN A 132 14.12 -0.67 -1.80
C ASN A 132 12.96 0.06 -1.14
N VAL A 133 12.95 0.06 0.20
CA VAL A 133 11.99 0.80 1.02
C VAL A 133 12.67 1.95 1.75
N ILE A 134 11.98 3.09 1.79
CA ILE A 134 12.31 4.19 2.69
C ILE A 134 11.14 4.43 3.64
N THR A 135 11.46 4.59 4.93
CA THR A 135 10.48 4.97 5.95
C THR A 135 10.66 6.43 6.31
N LEU A 136 9.60 7.22 6.20
CA LEU A 136 9.58 8.65 6.46
C LEU A 136 8.64 8.97 7.61
N ASP A 137 9.18 9.55 8.68
CA ASP A 137 8.40 10.04 9.82
C ASP A 137 7.59 11.29 9.44
N THR A 138 6.27 11.14 9.48
CA THR A 138 5.31 12.18 9.11
C THR A 138 5.08 13.25 10.18
N SER A 139 5.73 13.16 11.33
CA SER A 139 5.75 14.24 12.34
C SER A 139 6.54 15.47 11.85
N GLN A 140 7.41 15.28 10.84
CA GLN A 140 8.18 16.34 10.21
C GLN A 140 7.32 17.25 9.32
N ASN A 141 7.85 18.43 9.01
CA ASN A 141 7.20 19.35 8.09
C ASN A 141 7.01 18.71 6.70
N GLN A 142 5.85 18.93 6.09
CA GLN A 142 5.52 18.38 4.77
C GLN A 142 6.58 18.70 3.70
N ASN A 143 7.14 19.90 3.68
CA ASN A 143 8.18 20.27 2.70
C ASN A 143 9.44 19.41 2.88
N VAL A 144 9.84 19.14 4.11
CA VAL A 144 10.99 18.27 4.41
C VAL A 144 10.73 16.84 3.93
N ILE A 145 9.51 16.34 4.12
CA ILE A 145 9.11 15.01 3.63
C ILE A 145 9.13 14.99 2.09
N CYS A 146 8.54 15.99 1.45
CA CYS A 146 8.55 16.13 0.00
C CYS A 146 9.97 16.17 -0.56
N ASP A 147 10.86 16.97 0.01
CA ASP A 147 12.25 17.08 -0.42
C ASP A 147 12.99 15.74 -0.33
N LYS A 148 12.74 14.97 0.73
CA LYS A 148 13.28 13.60 0.89
C LYS A 148 12.73 12.66 -0.19
N VAL A 149 11.43 12.67 -0.43
CA VAL A 149 10.79 11.86 -1.50
C VAL A 149 11.39 12.21 -2.87
N PHE A 150 11.48 13.50 -3.21
CA PHE A 150 12.07 13.95 -4.48
C PHE A 150 13.52 13.54 -4.62
N LYS A 151 14.30 13.63 -3.54
CA LYS A 151 15.69 13.19 -3.52
C LYS A 151 15.82 11.70 -3.84
N GLU A 152 15.01 10.85 -3.21
CA GLU A 152 15.10 9.40 -3.45
C GLU A 152 14.62 8.99 -4.84
N ILE A 153 13.57 9.64 -5.36
CA ILE A 153 13.15 9.47 -6.75
C ILE A 153 14.28 9.88 -7.70
N LYS A 154 14.97 11.01 -7.43
CA LYS A 154 16.10 11.47 -8.24
C LYS A 154 17.27 10.48 -8.19
N ASN A 155 17.61 9.96 -7.01
CA ASN A 155 18.65 8.95 -6.85
C ASN A 155 18.37 7.71 -7.69
N LEU A 156 17.12 7.25 -7.71
CA LEU A 156 16.68 6.12 -8.53
C LEU A 156 16.81 6.41 -10.04
N ILE A 157 16.39 7.58 -10.50
CA ILE A 157 16.49 7.97 -11.93
C ILE A 157 17.96 8.10 -12.37
N CYS A 158 18.81 8.65 -11.51
CA CYS A 158 20.23 8.84 -11.80
C CYS A 158 21.07 7.56 -11.65
N GLY A 159 20.45 6.42 -11.30
CA GLY A 159 21.13 5.13 -11.15
C GLY A 159 22.00 5.01 -9.90
N VAL A 160 21.78 5.88 -8.90
CA VAL A 160 22.45 5.80 -7.59
C VAL A 160 21.87 4.62 -6.79
N ASN A 161 20.57 4.36 -6.94
CA ASN A 161 19.88 3.19 -6.41
C ASN A 161 19.60 2.20 -7.56
N LYS A 162 19.75 0.90 -7.30
CA LYS A 162 19.45 -0.14 -8.31
C LYS A 162 17.94 -0.19 -8.56
N ARG A 163 17.54 -0.21 -9.84
CA ARG A 163 16.18 -0.67 -10.22
C ARG A 163 16.05 -2.15 -9.87
N LEU A 164 14.86 -2.58 -9.47
CA LEU A 164 14.62 -3.99 -9.23
C LEU A 164 14.51 -4.68 -10.58
N GLU A 165 15.37 -5.66 -10.84
CA GLU A 165 15.24 -6.54 -12.00
C GLU A 165 14.10 -7.53 -11.71
N ASN A 166 13.15 -7.66 -12.65
CA ASN A 166 12.02 -8.59 -12.56
C ASN A 166 12.44 -10.03 -12.83
#